data_AF-A0A9P5J130-F1
#
_entry.id   AF-A0A9P5J130-F1
#
_cell.length_a   1.000
_cell.length_b   1.000
_cell.length_c   1.000
_cell.angle_alpha   90.00
_cell.angle_beta   90.00
_cell.angle_gamma   90.00
#
_symmetry.space_group_name_H-M   'P 1'
#
loop_
_entity.id
_entity.type
_entity.pdbx_description
1 polymer ?
#
loop_
_entity_poly.entity_id
_entity_poly.type
_entity_poly.pdbx_seq_one_letter_code
_entity_poly.pdbx_strand_id
1 'polypeptide(L)'
;MPRRSARATLASAVLEFAQDHTGAFLAALVDDGMSTSSSSTSLSSTSKDTSMEDASADALDSPPQADAEPPDSDDDDEELASFRLYALAIFTSAATLEFIQNQRVLFPNPPVPKNSQLLMLLNDFSANHSVRFRANLRMEPTTFDHILSLINDDPVFQNNSNITQIDPRYQLAIALYRFGHYGNAASVQQVAQWAGCSEGLVVLSTYRVMTALLRLSEHAMASPTDAEIARSKAFVAKASCAAWRDGYCMVDGTLIPLAFKPGWFGPVFFDRKSNYSLNVQIVNLANYLIIDFVVGPCGSVHDASAFTHSAVHQDPNTFFRQGEWVWADSAYALLSWCAHQIRALYGLPEGPVGIASWSFN
;
A
#
# COMPACT_ATOMS: atom_id res chain seq x y z
N MET A 1 8.13 -19.25 -6.54
CA MET A 1 9.19 -19.69 -5.61
C MET A 1 10.53 -19.33 -6.22
N PRO A 2 11.41 -18.62 -5.50
CA PRO A 2 12.46 -19.30 -4.76
C PRO A 2 12.66 -18.67 -3.36
N ARG A 3 12.18 -19.33 -2.30
CA ARG A 3 12.48 -18.95 -0.90
C ARG A 3 13.71 -19.68 -0.33
N ARG A 4 14.35 -20.57 -1.11
CA ARG A 4 15.55 -21.32 -0.68
C ARG A 4 16.85 -20.51 -0.77
N SER A 5 16.92 -19.43 -1.55
CA SER A 5 18.19 -18.70 -1.74
C SER A 5 18.53 -17.76 -0.59
N ALA A 6 17.57 -16.98 -0.06
CA ALA A 6 17.86 -15.99 0.98
C ALA A 6 18.38 -16.62 2.29
N ARG A 7 17.89 -17.80 2.69
CA ARG A 7 18.35 -18.50 3.91
C ARG A 7 19.76 -19.07 3.74
N ALA A 8 20.09 -19.57 2.55
CA ALA A 8 21.43 -20.05 2.22
C ALA A 8 22.43 -18.88 2.13
N THR A 9 22.02 -17.75 1.56
CA THR A 9 22.83 -16.52 1.53
C THR A 9 23.02 -15.92 2.91
N LEU A 10 21.99 -15.93 3.78
CA LEU A 10 22.12 -15.52 5.19
C LEU A 10 23.14 -16.41 5.90
N ALA A 11 22.98 -17.73 5.76
CA ALA A 11 23.86 -18.70 6.39
C ALA A 11 25.29 -18.52 5.89
N SER A 12 25.51 -18.26 4.60
CA SER A 12 26.85 -18.04 4.03
C SER A 12 27.47 -16.73 4.53
N ALA A 13 26.73 -15.62 4.55
CA ALA A 13 27.25 -14.33 5.03
C ALA A 13 27.52 -14.34 6.54
N VAL A 14 26.66 -15.02 7.32
CA VAL A 14 26.87 -15.23 8.75
C VAL A 14 28.05 -16.17 9.00
N LEU A 15 28.22 -17.21 8.18
CA LEU A 15 29.35 -18.13 8.28
C LEU A 15 30.67 -17.45 7.92
N GLU A 16 30.69 -16.61 6.88
CA GLU A 16 31.87 -15.84 6.45
C GLU A 16 32.26 -14.79 7.51
N PHE A 17 31.28 -14.04 8.04
CA PHE A 17 31.51 -13.11 9.16
C PHE A 17 31.97 -13.85 10.43
N ALA A 18 31.36 -14.99 10.74
CA ALA A 18 31.78 -15.82 11.86
C ALA A 18 33.20 -16.37 11.65
N GLN A 19 33.57 -16.79 10.44
CA GLN A 19 34.92 -17.29 10.12
C GLN A 19 35.99 -16.21 10.32
N ASP A 20 35.73 -14.98 9.88
CA ASP A 20 36.65 -13.85 10.06
C ASP A 20 36.88 -13.50 11.55
N HIS A 21 35.86 -13.66 12.39
CA HIS A 21 35.93 -13.30 13.82
C HIS A 21 36.27 -14.49 14.74
N THR A 22 36.00 -15.73 14.30
CA THR A 22 36.39 -16.97 15.00
C THR A 22 37.84 -17.35 14.73
N GLY A 23 38.39 -17.02 13.56
CA GLY A 23 39.83 -17.16 13.30
C GLY A 23 40.69 -16.35 14.27
N ALA A 24 40.26 -15.13 14.61
CA ALA A 24 40.92 -14.30 15.61
C ALA A 24 40.76 -14.83 17.05
N PHE A 25 39.60 -15.41 17.39
CA PHE A 25 39.34 -15.98 18.72
C PHE A 25 40.06 -17.33 18.93
N LEU A 26 40.09 -18.20 17.92
CA LEU A 26 40.84 -19.46 17.96
C LEU A 26 42.35 -19.21 18.03
N ALA A 27 42.85 -18.19 17.33
CA ALA A 27 44.25 -17.76 17.45
C ALA A 27 44.57 -17.26 18.88
N ALA A 28 43.66 -16.53 19.52
CA ALA A 28 43.82 -16.06 20.90
C ALA A 28 43.73 -17.19 21.95
N LEU A 29 42.92 -18.23 21.71
CA LEU A 29 42.81 -19.41 22.58
C LEU A 29 44.00 -20.37 22.47
N VAL A 30 44.68 -20.40 21.32
CA VAL A 30 45.92 -21.16 21.13
C VAL A 30 47.11 -20.45 21.79
N ASP A 31 47.07 -19.12 21.92
CA ASP A 31 48.15 -18.32 22.52
C ASP A 31 48.15 -18.37 24.06
N ASP A 32 46.99 -18.63 24.69
CA ASP A 32 46.81 -18.61 26.16
C ASP A 32 46.92 -20.01 26.83
N GLY A 33 47.34 -21.05 26.08
CA GLY A 33 47.39 -22.44 26.57
C GLY A 33 48.55 -23.27 26.01
N MET A 34 49.64 -23.32 26.78
CA MET A 34 50.76 -24.29 26.78
C MET A 34 50.97 -25.22 25.56
N SER A 35 52.13 -25.02 24.93
CA SER A 35 52.86 -25.88 24.01
C SER A 35 52.63 -27.39 24.17
N THR A 36 52.01 -28.03 23.17
CA THR A 36 52.18 -29.46 22.92
C THR A 36 52.36 -29.75 21.44
N SER A 37 53.31 -30.62 21.17
CA SER A 37 53.96 -30.94 19.90
C SER A 37 53.05 -31.34 18.75
N SER A 38 53.36 -30.77 17.59
CA SER A 38 52.87 -31.12 16.26
C SER A 38 52.96 -32.61 15.94
N SER A 39 51.84 -33.19 15.49
CA SER A 39 51.85 -34.36 14.60
C SER A 39 50.72 -34.22 13.58
N SER A 40 51.10 -33.79 12.38
CA SER A 40 50.25 -33.71 11.20
C SER A 40 49.91 -35.12 10.70
N THR A 41 48.64 -35.50 10.72
CA THR A 41 48.14 -36.65 9.95
C THR A 41 47.25 -36.16 8.82
N SER A 42 47.79 -36.31 7.62
CA SER A 42 47.17 -36.00 6.34
C SER A 42 46.08 -37.04 6.03
N LEU A 43 44.83 -36.60 5.88
CA LEU A 43 43.75 -37.46 5.39
C LEU A 43 43.69 -37.35 3.85
N SER A 44 44.32 -38.31 3.17
CA SER A 44 44.12 -38.54 1.74
C SER A 44 42.91 -39.46 1.53
N SER A 45 41.97 -38.98 0.73
CA SER A 45 40.82 -39.72 0.22
C SER A 45 41.23 -40.72 -0.87
N THR A 46 40.91 -41.99 -0.70
CA THR A 46 40.91 -42.97 -1.80
C THR A 46 39.73 -43.93 -1.69
N SER A 47 39.02 -44.03 -2.81
CA SER A 47 37.83 -44.80 -3.10
C SER A 47 38.04 -46.30 -2.89
N LYS A 48 37.06 -46.97 -2.27
CA LYS A 48 36.95 -48.44 -2.22
C LYS A 48 36.11 -48.93 -3.39
N ASP A 49 36.73 -49.71 -4.27
CA ASP A 49 36.06 -50.70 -5.11
C ASP A 49 36.41 -52.11 -4.60
N THR A 50 35.40 -52.96 -4.58
CA THR A 50 35.34 -54.34 -4.09
C THR A 50 35.70 -55.36 -5.17
N SER A 51 36.47 -56.41 -4.84
CA SER A 51 36.18 -57.82 -5.21
C SER A 51 37.17 -58.82 -4.60
N MET A 52 36.71 -60.06 -4.48
CA MET A 52 37.11 -61.20 -3.64
C MET A 52 38.27 -62.10 -4.16
N GLU A 53 38.60 -63.11 -3.33
CA GLU A 53 39.28 -64.41 -3.61
C GLU A 53 40.83 -64.43 -3.53
N ASP A 54 41.57 -65.41 -2.98
CA ASP A 54 41.34 -66.61 -2.15
C ASP A 54 42.74 -67.13 -1.67
N ALA A 55 42.74 -67.97 -0.62
CA ALA A 55 43.69 -69.05 -0.27
C ALA A 55 45.18 -68.83 0.18
N SER A 56 45.39 -69.21 1.45
CA SER A 56 46.36 -70.21 2.01
C SER A 56 47.83 -69.88 2.41
N ALA A 57 48.11 -70.22 3.69
CA ALA A 57 49.34 -70.74 4.34
C ALA A 57 50.61 -69.85 4.31
N ASP A 58 51.37 -69.63 5.40
CA ASP A 58 51.96 -70.61 6.33
C ASP A 58 52.57 -69.91 7.58
N ALA A 59 52.97 -70.71 8.57
CA ALA A 59 53.27 -70.37 9.96
C ALA A 59 54.62 -69.68 10.29
N LEU A 60 54.73 -69.16 11.53
CA LEU A 60 55.86 -69.12 12.51
C LEU A 60 55.77 -67.84 13.39
N ASP A 61 55.36 -67.89 14.66
CA ASP A 61 56.08 -68.23 15.92
C ASP A 61 56.64 -67.00 16.70
N SER A 62 55.86 -66.56 17.71
CA SER A 62 56.17 -66.01 19.08
C SER A 62 57.18 -64.84 19.29
N PRO A 63 57.20 -64.09 20.44
CA PRO A 63 56.52 -64.26 21.74
C PRO A 63 55.85 -62.98 22.35
N PRO A 64 55.23 -63.03 23.55
CA PRO A 64 54.25 -62.04 24.04
C PRO A 64 54.87 -60.98 24.96
N GLN A 65 54.29 -59.77 25.04
CA GLN A 65 54.61 -58.85 26.14
C GLN A 65 53.55 -57.79 26.45
N ALA A 66 53.13 -57.84 27.72
CA ALA A 66 52.65 -56.79 28.62
C ALA A 66 51.31 -56.09 28.31
N ASP A 67 50.28 -56.53 29.02
CA ASP A 67 49.11 -55.73 29.37
C ASP A 67 49.56 -54.47 30.12
N ALA A 68 49.41 -53.31 29.48
CA ALA A 68 49.36 -52.02 30.15
C ALA A 68 47.98 -51.43 29.85
N GLU A 69 47.11 -51.37 30.87
CA GLU A 69 45.87 -50.60 30.77
C GLU A 69 46.23 -49.14 30.46
N PRO A 70 45.62 -48.52 29.43
CA PRO A 70 45.84 -47.11 29.16
C PRO A 70 45.15 -46.27 30.25
N PRO A 71 45.71 -45.10 30.60
CA PRO A 71 45.07 -44.20 31.56
C PRO A 71 43.77 -43.67 30.95
N ASP A 72 42.68 -43.65 31.73
CA ASP A 72 41.46 -42.89 31.44
C ASP A 72 41.83 -41.41 31.25
N SER A 73 41.94 -40.96 30.00
CA SER A 73 42.20 -39.56 29.64
C SER A 73 41.17 -38.98 28.67
N ASP A 74 40.09 -39.69 28.38
CA ASP A 74 39.15 -39.32 27.30
C ASP A 74 37.99 -38.40 27.77
N ASP A 75 37.70 -38.33 29.08
CA ASP A 75 36.56 -37.55 29.61
C ASP A 75 36.82 -36.03 29.62
N ASP A 76 38.05 -35.59 29.91
CA ASP A 76 38.40 -34.15 29.97
C ASP A 76 38.39 -33.49 28.57
N ASP A 77 38.70 -34.26 27.53
CA ASP A 77 38.72 -33.79 26.13
C ASP A 77 37.29 -33.61 25.57
N GLU A 78 36.33 -34.44 25.99
CA GLU A 78 34.94 -34.36 25.56
C GLU A 78 34.19 -33.18 26.21
N GLU A 79 34.50 -32.87 27.46
CA GLU A 79 33.96 -31.70 28.17
C GLU A 79 34.52 -30.38 27.59
N LEU A 80 35.83 -30.34 27.29
CA LEU A 80 36.46 -29.19 26.64
C LEU A 80 35.93 -28.97 25.21
N ALA A 81 35.68 -30.04 24.45
CA ALA A 81 35.06 -29.96 23.12
C ALA A 81 33.63 -29.42 23.19
N SER A 82 32.84 -29.86 24.17
CA SER A 82 31.48 -29.36 24.42
C SER A 82 31.47 -27.88 24.80
N PHE A 83 32.41 -27.45 25.65
CA PHE A 83 32.57 -26.05 26.02
C PHE A 83 32.95 -25.17 24.82
N ARG A 84 33.86 -25.65 23.96
CA ARG A 84 34.24 -24.96 22.72
C ARG A 84 33.07 -24.83 21.75
N LEU A 85 32.25 -25.88 21.59
CA LEU A 85 31.03 -25.85 20.78
C LEU A 85 30.01 -24.84 21.31
N TYR A 86 29.81 -24.81 22.63
CA TYR A 86 28.87 -23.87 23.26
C TYR A 86 29.35 -22.42 23.13
N ALA A 87 30.64 -22.16 23.37
CA ALA A 87 31.24 -20.84 23.18
C ALA A 87 31.10 -20.38 21.72
N LEU A 88 31.41 -21.24 20.75
CA LEU A 88 31.25 -20.95 19.33
C LEU A 88 29.78 -20.62 18.97
N ALA A 89 28.82 -21.35 19.52
CA ALA A 89 27.40 -21.09 19.31
C ALA A 89 26.96 -19.72 19.88
N ILE A 90 27.48 -19.32 21.04
CA ILE A 90 27.20 -18.00 21.63
C ILE A 90 27.82 -16.89 20.78
N PHE A 91 29.09 -17.02 20.40
CA PHE A 91 29.79 -16.00 19.60
C PHE A 91 29.14 -15.82 18.24
N THR A 92 28.83 -16.91 17.54
CA THR A 92 28.13 -16.87 16.24
C THR A 92 26.74 -16.24 16.37
N SER A 93 26.00 -16.52 17.45
CA SER A 93 24.70 -15.91 17.72
C SER A 93 24.81 -14.41 17.98
N ALA A 94 25.78 -13.98 18.79
CA ALA A 94 26.03 -12.57 19.09
C ALA A 94 26.44 -11.80 17.83
N ALA A 95 27.37 -12.35 17.05
CA ALA A 95 27.80 -11.83 15.76
C ALA A 95 26.63 -11.69 14.77
N THR A 96 25.76 -12.70 14.69
CA THR A 96 24.57 -12.67 13.82
C THR A 96 23.59 -11.59 14.26
N LEU A 97 23.37 -11.44 15.57
CA LEU A 97 22.50 -10.41 16.12
C LEU A 97 23.04 -9.02 15.84
N GLU A 98 24.35 -8.81 16.03
CA GLU A 98 25.01 -7.55 15.71
C GLU A 98 24.91 -7.22 14.21
N PHE A 99 25.15 -8.21 13.35
CA PHE A 99 24.98 -8.07 11.90
C PHE A 99 23.53 -7.67 11.55
N ILE A 100 22.53 -8.36 12.09
CA ILE A 100 21.11 -8.05 11.82
C ILE A 100 20.72 -6.67 12.39
N GLN A 101 21.20 -6.30 13.57
CA GLN A 101 20.89 -5.02 14.21
C GLN A 101 21.50 -3.84 13.45
N ASN A 102 22.69 -4.02 12.86
CA ASN A 102 23.41 -2.98 12.14
C ASN A 102 23.10 -2.96 10.63
N GLN A 103 22.46 -3.99 10.08
CA GLN A 103 22.13 -4.06 8.65
C GLN A 103 20.64 -3.76 8.40
N ARG A 104 20.36 -2.65 7.72
CA ARG A 104 19.00 -2.28 7.31
C ARG A 104 18.44 -3.20 6.21
N VAL A 105 19.30 -3.78 5.37
CA VAL A 105 18.91 -4.64 4.24
C VAL A 105 19.83 -5.86 4.21
N LEU A 106 19.28 -7.02 4.54
CA LEU A 106 20.06 -8.27 4.61
C LEU A 106 20.50 -8.80 3.24
N PHE A 107 19.68 -8.56 2.21
CA PHE A 107 19.94 -9.01 0.84
C PHE A 107 19.68 -7.85 -0.13
N PRO A 108 20.70 -7.04 -0.45
CA PRO A 108 20.54 -5.97 -1.42
C PRO A 108 20.27 -6.59 -2.80
N ASN A 109 19.11 -6.27 -3.37
CA ASN A 109 18.83 -6.59 -4.76
C ASN A 109 19.57 -5.60 -5.67
N PRO A 110 19.99 -6.02 -6.88
CA PRO A 110 20.52 -5.08 -7.86
C PRO A 110 19.48 -3.98 -8.17
N PRO A 111 19.94 -2.76 -8.48
CA PRO A 111 19.04 -1.66 -8.76
C PRO A 111 18.13 -2.01 -9.95
N VAL A 112 16.83 -1.82 -9.77
CA VAL A 112 15.86 -1.99 -10.86
C VAL A 112 15.92 -0.74 -11.74
N PRO A 113 16.30 -0.84 -13.03
CA PRO A 113 16.31 0.32 -13.91
C PRO A 113 14.87 0.79 -14.14
N LYS A 114 14.63 2.09 -13.93
CA LYS A 114 13.33 2.72 -14.15
C LYS A 114 13.53 4.04 -14.90
N ASN A 115 12.61 4.37 -15.79
CA ASN A 115 12.65 5.62 -16.54
C ASN A 115 11.38 6.44 -16.25
N SER A 116 11.56 7.62 -15.66
CA SER A 116 10.46 8.44 -15.19
C SER A 116 9.69 9.08 -16.33
N GLN A 117 8.37 8.95 -16.30
CA GLN A 117 7.47 9.68 -17.20
C GLN A 117 7.04 11.05 -16.62
N LEU A 118 7.46 11.39 -15.41
CA LEU A 118 6.97 12.57 -14.68
C LEU A 118 7.34 13.89 -15.35
N LEU A 119 8.58 14.02 -15.86
CA LEU A 119 9.02 15.26 -16.52
C LEU A 119 8.25 15.50 -17.82
N MET A 120 8.04 14.45 -18.62
CA MET A 120 7.22 14.53 -19.83
C MET A 120 5.78 14.93 -19.47
N LEU A 121 5.20 14.32 -18.45
CA LEU A 121 3.85 14.65 -18.00
C LEU A 121 3.72 16.10 -17.50
N LEU A 122 4.62 16.52 -16.61
CA LEU A 122 4.49 17.78 -15.87
C LEU A 122 4.99 19.00 -16.65
N ASN A 123 5.85 18.82 -17.65
CA ASN A 123 6.38 19.93 -18.45
C ASN A 123 5.77 19.96 -19.86
N ASP A 124 5.79 18.84 -20.58
CA ASP A 124 5.32 18.80 -21.96
C ASP A 124 3.80 18.60 -22.04
N PHE A 125 3.25 17.58 -21.36
CA PHE A 125 1.81 17.32 -21.47
C PHE A 125 0.95 18.40 -20.83
N SER A 126 1.43 19.00 -19.73
CA SER A 126 0.74 20.13 -19.09
C SER A 126 0.61 21.35 -20.02
N ALA A 127 1.64 21.64 -20.82
CA ALA A 127 1.68 22.81 -21.71
C ALA A 127 1.06 22.53 -23.09
N ASN A 128 1.37 21.37 -23.67
CA ASN A 128 1.12 21.09 -25.09
C ASN A 128 0.08 19.99 -25.33
N HIS A 129 -0.23 19.16 -24.32
CA HIS A 129 -1.08 17.98 -24.48
C HIS A 129 -2.06 17.76 -23.31
N SER A 130 -2.90 18.75 -23.02
CA SER A 130 -3.87 18.72 -21.90
C SER A 130 -4.75 17.45 -21.88
N VAL A 131 -5.17 16.95 -23.04
CA VAL A 131 -5.94 15.69 -23.14
C VAL A 131 -5.14 14.50 -22.58
N ARG A 132 -3.84 14.42 -22.88
CA ARG A 132 -2.96 13.35 -22.36
C ARG A 132 -2.68 13.55 -20.88
N PHE A 133 -2.49 14.80 -20.44
CA PHE A 133 -2.34 15.13 -19.03
C PHE A 133 -3.56 14.66 -18.23
N ARG A 134 -4.76 15.02 -18.69
CA ARG A 134 -6.04 14.60 -18.10
C ARG A 134 -6.23 13.10 -18.15
N ALA A 135 -5.81 12.42 -19.21
CA ALA A 135 -5.87 10.95 -19.25
C ALA A 135 -5.01 10.29 -18.16
N ASN A 136 -3.87 10.89 -17.80
CA ASN A 136 -2.98 10.37 -16.75
C ASN A 136 -3.44 10.74 -15.34
N LEU A 137 -3.76 12.02 -15.09
CA LEU A 137 -4.03 12.55 -13.75
C LEU A 137 -5.51 12.81 -13.45
N ARG A 138 -6.41 12.56 -14.41
CA ARG A 138 -7.86 12.81 -14.33
C ARG A 138 -8.26 14.26 -14.03
N MET A 139 -7.36 15.20 -14.31
CA MET A 139 -7.51 16.61 -13.97
C MET A 139 -6.89 17.50 -15.06
N GLU A 140 -7.40 18.73 -15.20
CA GLU A 140 -6.78 19.74 -16.06
C GLU A 140 -5.45 20.25 -15.47
N PRO A 141 -4.48 20.66 -16.31
CA PRO A 141 -3.21 21.23 -15.83
C PRO A 141 -3.39 22.43 -14.90
N THR A 142 -4.33 23.34 -15.22
CA THR A 142 -4.60 24.53 -14.41
C THR A 142 -5.16 24.20 -13.03
N THR A 143 -6.05 23.20 -12.95
CA THR A 143 -6.58 22.70 -11.67
C THR A 143 -5.48 22.01 -10.86
N PHE A 144 -4.59 21.27 -11.52
CA PHE A 144 -3.44 20.64 -10.87
C PHE A 144 -2.53 21.69 -10.22
N ASP A 145 -2.16 22.74 -10.95
CA ASP A 145 -1.30 23.81 -10.44
C ASP A 145 -1.99 24.58 -9.30
N HIS A 146 -3.31 24.78 -9.39
CA HIS A 146 -4.07 25.39 -8.30
C HIS A 146 -4.03 24.54 -7.02
N ILE A 147 -4.32 23.24 -7.11
CA ILE A 147 -4.23 22.34 -5.95
C ILE A 147 -2.80 22.32 -5.39
N LEU A 148 -1.80 22.26 -6.26
CA LEU A 148 -0.39 22.31 -5.85
C LEU A 148 -0.11 23.57 -5.03
N SER A 149 -0.57 24.75 -5.48
CA SER A 149 -0.39 26.01 -4.74
C SER A 149 -1.02 26.01 -3.35
N LEU A 150 -2.09 25.22 -3.14
CA LEU A 150 -2.77 25.12 -1.84
C LEU A 150 -2.04 24.17 -0.87
N ILE A 151 -1.35 23.15 -1.37
CA ILE A 151 -0.71 22.12 -0.54
C ILE A 151 0.81 22.23 -0.46
N ASN A 152 1.44 23.07 -1.29
CA ASN A 152 2.91 23.10 -1.44
C ASN A 152 3.65 23.33 -0.11
N ASP A 153 3.10 24.20 0.72
CA ASP A 153 3.73 24.61 1.99
C ASP A 153 3.28 23.75 3.19
N ASP A 154 2.54 22.67 2.94
CA ASP A 154 2.09 21.76 3.99
C ASP A 154 3.30 21.04 4.64
N PRO A 155 3.40 21.03 5.99
CA PRO A 155 4.52 20.43 6.71
C PRO A 155 4.71 18.92 6.45
N VAL A 156 3.69 18.22 5.94
CA VAL A 156 3.77 16.79 5.59
C VAL A 156 4.76 16.53 4.45
N PHE A 157 5.05 17.55 3.63
CA PHE A 157 6.05 17.50 2.57
C PHE A 157 7.45 17.87 3.06
N GLN A 158 7.62 18.28 4.31
CA GLN A 158 8.94 18.54 4.90
C GLN A 158 9.47 17.28 5.58
N ASN A 159 10.79 17.09 5.59
CA ASN A 159 11.43 16.03 6.37
C ASN A 159 12.47 16.66 7.31
N ASN A 160 12.65 16.06 8.49
CA ASN A 160 13.73 16.43 9.41
C ASN A 160 14.99 15.64 9.06
N SER A 161 15.42 15.72 7.80
CA SER A 161 16.54 14.96 7.26
C SER A 161 17.51 15.88 6.53
N ASN A 162 18.76 15.44 6.43
CA ASN A 162 19.78 16.10 5.62
C ASN A 162 19.59 15.82 4.11
N ILE A 163 18.60 15.01 3.74
CA ILE A 163 18.26 14.69 2.34
C ILE A 163 17.04 15.49 1.92
N THR A 164 17.20 16.29 0.87
CA THR A 164 16.12 17.07 0.27
C THR A 164 14.91 16.20 -0.06
N GLN A 165 13.73 16.59 0.41
CA GLN A 165 12.50 15.93 0.01
C GLN A 165 12.26 16.12 -1.49
N ILE A 166 11.69 15.10 -2.13
CA ILE A 166 11.14 15.26 -3.48
C ILE A 166 10.07 16.36 -3.52
N ASP A 167 10.06 17.12 -4.61
CA ASP A 167 9.12 18.20 -4.88
C ASP A 167 7.65 17.73 -4.70
N PRO A 168 6.80 18.47 -3.96
CA PRO A 168 5.36 18.20 -3.83
C PRO A 168 4.65 18.01 -5.16
N ARG A 169 5.11 18.68 -6.23
CA ARG A 169 4.59 18.53 -7.60
C ARG A 169 4.68 17.10 -8.11
N TYR A 170 5.80 16.42 -7.87
CA TYR A 170 5.96 15.01 -8.24
C TYR A 170 5.10 14.10 -7.35
N GLN A 171 5.03 14.39 -6.05
CA GLN A 171 4.23 13.59 -5.11
C GLN A 171 2.74 13.66 -5.47
N LEU A 172 2.24 14.85 -5.80
CA LEU A 172 0.88 15.08 -6.26
C LEU A 172 0.59 14.32 -7.56
N ALA A 173 1.49 14.38 -8.55
CA ALA A 173 1.33 13.64 -9.80
C ALA A 173 1.30 12.12 -9.58
N ILE A 174 2.17 11.58 -8.72
CA ILE A 174 2.20 10.15 -8.38
C ILE A 174 0.89 9.72 -7.71
N ALA A 175 0.40 10.50 -6.75
CA ALA A 175 -0.84 10.20 -6.04
C ALA A 175 -2.06 10.26 -6.97
N LEU A 176 -2.18 11.32 -7.78
CA LEU A 176 -3.28 11.47 -8.73
C LEU A 176 -3.26 10.40 -9.82
N TYR A 177 -2.07 10.05 -10.34
CA TYR A 177 -1.94 8.93 -11.28
C TYR A 177 -2.46 7.65 -10.63
N ARG A 178 -2.08 7.37 -9.38
CA ARG A 178 -2.56 6.19 -8.65
C ARG A 178 -4.08 6.20 -8.45
N PHE A 179 -4.68 7.34 -8.10
CA PHE A 179 -6.14 7.47 -7.93
C PHE A 179 -6.92 7.38 -9.24
N GLY A 180 -6.33 7.84 -10.34
CA GLY A 180 -6.95 7.84 -11.66
C GLY A 180 -6.98 6.48 -12.36
N HIS A 181 -6.38 5.45 -11.76
CA HIS A 181 -6.25 4.11 -12.32
C HIS A 181 -6.85 3.06 -11.39
N TYR A 182 -7.14 1.88 -11.95
CA TYR A 182 -7.67 0.73 -11.22
C TYR A 182 -6.88 -0.54 -11.57
N GLY A 183 -6.99 -1.57 -10.73
CA GLY A 183 -6.32 -2.85 -10.93
C GLY A 183 -4.80 -2.72 -10.95
N ASN A 184 -4.14 -3.43 -11.88
CA ASN A 184 -2.68 -3.50 -11.95
C ASN A 184 -2.02 -2.12 -12.17
N ALA A 185 -2.66 -1.23 -12.91
CA ALA A 185 -2.13 0.11 -13.19
C ALA A 185 -2.05 1.00 -11.92
N ALA A 186 -2.89 0.74 -10.92
CA ALA A 186 -2.85 1.43 -9.62
C ALA A 186 -1.94 0.73 -8.59
N SER A 187 -1.32 -0.41 -8.96
CA SER A 187 -0.41 -1.12 -8.07
C SER A 187 0.86 -0.30 -7.80
N VAL A 188 1.37 -0.40 -6.57
CA VAL A 188 2.56 0.36 -6.13
C VAL A 188 3.76 0.10 -7.05
N GLN A 189 3.93 -1.15 -7.49
CA GLN A 189 5.02 -1.55 -8.39
C GLN A 189 4.92 -0.89 -9.77
N GLN A 190 3.74 -0.92 -10.40
CA GLN A 190 3.54 -0.31 -11.72
C GLN A 190 3.64 1.21 -11.67
N VAL A 191 3.07 1.85 -10.65
CA VAL A 191 3.21 3.29 -10.44
C VAL A 191 4.66 3.67 -10.20
N ALA A 192 5.42 2.89 -9.43
CA ALA A 192 6.84 3.14 -9.20
C ALA A 192 7.68 3.00 -10.47
N GLN A 193 7.36 2.03 -11.33
CA GLN A 193 7.99 1.85 -12.63
C GLN A 193 7.70 3.03 -13.57
N TRP A 194 6.44 3.45 -13.66
CA TRP A 194 6.00 4.60 -14.45
C TRP A 194 6.62 5.93 -13.97
N ALA A 195 6.62 6.15 -12.66
CA ALA A 195 7.15 7.37 -12.05
C ALA A 195 8.68 7.41 -11.99
N GLY A 196 9.36 6.28 -12.23
CA GLY A 196 10.81 6.20 -12.13
C GLY A 196 11.33 6.27 -10.69
N CYS A 197 10.57 5.81 -9.69
CA CYS A 197 10.90 5.98 -8.27
C CYS A 197 10.80 4.68 -7.46
N SER A 198 11.07 4.75 -6.15
CA SER A 198 10.93 3.60 -5.26
C SER A 198 9.45 3.33 -4.90
N GLU A 199 9.12 2.07 -4.64
CA GLU A 199 7.77 1.68 -4.19
C GLU A 199 7.36 2.38 -2.89
N GLY A 200 8.31 2.53 -1.96
CA GLY A 200 8.11 3.29 -0.73
C GLY A 200 7.76 4.76 -0.99
N LEU A 201 8.35 5.38 -2.02
CA LEU A 201 8.01 6.75 -2.37
C LEU A 201 6.59 6.90 -2.89
N VAL A 202 6.08 5.93 -3.65
CA VAL A 202 4.68 5.94 -4.12
C VAL A 202 3.71 5.91 -2.93
N VAL A 203 3.97 5.03 -1.96
CA VAL A 203 3.14 4.92 -0.75
C VAL A 203 3.19 6.22 0.05
N LEU A 204 4.39 6.75 0.31
CA LEU A 204 4.56 8.01 1.03
C LEU A 204 3.92 9.21 0.32
N SER A 205 4.10 9.32 -1.00
CA SER A 205 3.49 10.39 -1.80
C SER A 205 1.97 10.32 -1.72
N THR A 206 1.40 9.11 -1.82
CA THR A 206 -0.05 8.92 -1.68
C THR A 206 -0.53 9.39 -0.31
N TYR A 207 0.13 8.94 0.78
CA TYR A 207 -0.25 9.30 2.14
C TYR A 207 -0.14 10.80 2.41
N ARG A 208 0.97 11.43 1.99
CA ARG A 208 1.22 12.86 2.17
C ARG A 208 0.19 13.71 1.43
N VAL A 209 -0.08 13.39 0.18
CA VAL A 209 -1.08 14.08 -0.64
C VAL A 209 -2.48 13.92 -0.03
N MET A 210 -2.87 12.71 0.40
CA MET A 210 -4.14 12.52 1.10
C MET A 210 -4.22 13.37 2.37
N THR A 211 -3.16 13.39 3.17
CA THR A 211 -3.11 14.17 4.41
C THR A 211 -3.27 15.67 4.15
N ALA A 212 -2.53 16.22 3.18
CA ALA A 212 -2.62 17.62 2.83
C ALA A 212 -4.00 17.99 2.26
N LEU A 213 -4.56 17.16 1.37
CA LEU A 213 -5.90 17.38 0.81
C LEU A 213 -7.00 17.30 1.87
N LEU A 214 -6.90 16.37 2.82
CA LEU A 214 -7.88 16.26 3.92
C LEU A 214 -7.85 17.48 4.84
N ARG A 215 -6.71 18.15 5.01
CA ARG A 215 -6.67 19.43 5.77
C ARG A 215 -7.38 20.57 5.06
N LEU A 216 -7.52 20.49 3.73
CA LEU A 216 -8.29 21.46 2.95
C LEU A 216 -9.80 21.18 2.96
N SER A 217 -10.25 20.01 3.47
CA SER A 217 -11.65 19.58 3.31
C SER A 217 -12.65 20.55 3.92
N GLU A 218 -12.31 21.19 5.04
CA GLU A 218 -13.19 22.19 5.68
C GLU A 218 -13.45 23.41 4.79
N HIS A 219 -12.48 23.81 3.97
CA HIS A 219 -12.59 24.96 3.07
C HIS A 219 -13.14 24.56 1.69
N ALA A 220 -12.94 23.30 1.29
CA ALA A 220 -13.40 22.77 0.02
C ALA A 220 -14.88 22.37 0.02
N MET A 221 -15.48 22.16 1.20
CA MET A 221 -16.87 21.71 1.37
C MET A 221 -17.75 22.76 2.05
N ALA A 222 -17.82 23.94 1.44
CA ALA A 222 -18.73 24.99 1.89
C ALA A 222 -20.14 24.76 1.33
N SER A 223 -21.15 25.19 2.09
CA SER A 223 -22.51 25.33 1.57
C SER A 223 -22.51 26.21 0.31
N PRO A 224 -23.32 25.88 -0.69
CA PRO A 224 -23.32 26.61 -1.95
C PRO A 224 -23.77 28.06 -1.72
N THR A 225 -23.12 28.98 -2.42
CA THR A 225 -23.49 30.40 -2.39
C THR A 225 -24.84 30.64 -3.07
N ASP A 226 -25.53 31.72 -2.71
CA ASP A 226 -26.78 32.12 -3.37
C ASP A 226 -26.63 32.27 -4.89
N ALA A 227 -25.46 32.71 -5.34
CA ALA A 227 -25.15 32.84 -6.76
C ALA A 227 -25.02 31.47 -7.45
N GLU A 228 -24.45 30.46 -6.79
CA GLU A 228 -24.35 29.10 -7.29
C GLU A 228 -25.72 28.42 -7.32
N ILE A 229 -26.52 28.59 -6.28
CA ILE A 229 -27.90 28.11 -6.22
C ILE A 229 -28.70 28.73 -7.38
N ALA A 230 -28.65 30.06 -7.54
CA ALA A 230 -29.37 30.76 -8.61
C ALA A 230 -28.97 30.25 -10.01
N ARG A 231 -27.67 30.03 -10.25
CA ARG A 231 -27.18 29.42 -11.51
C ARG A 231 -27.71 28.00 -11.71
N SER A 232 -27.72 27.20 -10.66
CA SER A 232 -28.23 25.82 -10.71
C SER A 232 -29.74 25.80 -10.99
N LYS A 233 -30.54 26.65 -10.32
CA LYS A 233 -31.97 26.84 -10.61
C LYS A 233 -32.23 27.25 -12.06
N ALA A 234 -31.44 28.21 -12.57
CA ALA A 234 -31.56 28.66 -13.95
C ALA A 234 -31.22 27.55 -14.95
N PHE A 235 -30.21 26.73 -14.66
CA PHE A 235 -29.87 25.56 -15.46
C PHE A 235 -31.03 24.55 -15.47
N VAL A 236 -31.57 24.19 -14.30
CA VAL A 236 -32.67 23.23 -14.20
C VAL A 236 -33.91 23.73 -14.97
N ALA A 237 -34.27 25.01 -14.82
CA ALA A 237 -35.37 25.62 -15.55
C ALA A 237 -35.19 25.52 -17.07
N LYS A 238 -33.96 25.72 -17.55
CA LYS A 238 -33.61 25.68 -18.98
C LYS A 238 -33.56 24.25 -19.53
N ALA A 239 -33.03 23.31 -18.75
CA ALA A 239 -32.83 21.91 -19.16
C ALA A 239 -34.11 21.08 -19.01
N SER A 240 -35.05 21.50 -18.15
CA SER A 240 -36.31 20.82 -17.88
C SER A 240 -37.51 21.78 -18.05
N CYS A 241 -38.07 22.30 -16.96
CA CYS A 241 -39.14 23.29 -16.97
C CYS A 241 -39.04 24.28 -15.80
N ALA A 242 -39.68 25.44 -15.95
CA ALA A 242 -39.63 26.50 -14.94
C ALA A 242 -40.18 26.07 -13.57
N ALA A 243 -41.15 25.16 -13.54
CA ALA A 243 -41.75 24.66 -12.29
C ALA A 243 -40.78 23.80 -11.47
N TRP A 244 -39.74 23.24 -12.09
CA TRP A 244 -38.79 22.33 -11.44
C TRP A 244 -37.51 23.03 -10.97
N ARG A 245 -37.40 24.34 -11.24
CA ARG A 245 -36.19 25.12 -10.97
C ARG A 245 -35.76 25.09 -9.50
N ASP A 246 -36.72 24.98 -8.58
CA ASP A 246 -36.46 25.01 -7.13
C ASP A 246 -35.95 23.66 -6.60
N GLY A 247 -35.95 22.62 -7.44
CA GLY A 247 -35.12 21.42 -7.29
C GLY A 247 -33.76 21.61 -7.96
N TYR A 248 -32.79 22.18 -7.25
CA TYR A 248 -31.53 22.66 -7.86
C TYR A 248 -30.31 21.79 -7.59
N CYS A 249 -30.46 20.73 -6.82
CA CYS A 249 -29.40 19.75 -6.56
C CYS A 249 -29.96 18.34 -6.71
N MET A 250 -29.06 17.37 -6.84
CA MET A 250 -29.39 15.95 -6.91
C MET A 250 -28.58 15.15 -5.91
N VAL A 251 -29.16 14.05 -5.44
CA VAL A 251 -28.52 13.07 -4.57
C VAL A 251 -28.53 11.70 -5.22
N ASP A 252 -27.36 11.06 -5.27
CA ASP A 252 -27.24 9.68 -5.73
C ASP A 252 -26.09 8.94 -5.03
N GLY A 253 -26.24 7.62 -4.94
CA GLY A 253 -25.31 6.71 -4.27
C GLY A 253 -24.38 6.04 -5.27
N THR A 254 -23.12 5.85 -4.89
CA THR A 254 -22.15 5.10 -5.69
C THR A 254 -21.35 4.15 -4.82
N LEU A 255 -20.94 3.02 -5.41
CA LEU A 255 -20.20 1.99 -4.71
C LEU A 255 -18.72 2.07 -5.09
N ILE A 256 -17.85 2.13 -4.08
CA ILE A 256 -16.40 2.01 -4.23
C ILE A 256 -16.02 0.55 -4.00
N PRO A 257 -15.62 -0.20 -5.04
CA PRO A 257 -15.26 -1.60 -4.91
C PRO A 257 -13.97 -1.75 -4.09
N LEU A 258 -13.99 -2.73 -3.19
CA LEU A 258 -12.84 -3.17 -2.43
C LEU A 258 -12.17 -4.34 -3.16
N ALA A 259 -10.84 -4.34 -3.17
CA ALA A 259 -10.06 -5.40 -3.80
C ALA A 259 -10.29 -6.78 -3.14
N PHE A 260 -10.56 -6.78 -1.83
CA PHE A 260 -10.74 -7.99 -1.04
C PHE A 260 -11.89 -7.81 -0.05
N LYS A 261 -12.49 -8.93 0.34
CA LYS A 261 -13.43 -9.00 1.48
C LYS A 261 -12.74 -8.48 2.75
N PRO A 262 -13.32 -7.49 3.45
CA PRO A 262 -12.81 -7.09 4.76
C PRO A 262 -12.81 -8.25 5.75
N GLY A 263 -11.75 -8.37 6.55
CA GLY A 263 -11.64 -9.43 7.56
C GLY A 263 -12.70 -9.29 8.66
N TRP A 264 -12.99 -8.07 9.08
CA TRP A 264 -14.02 -7.78 10.07
C TRP A 264 -15.34 -7.43 9.39
N PHE A 265 -16.42 -8.12 9.78
CA PHE A 265 -17.77 -7.94 9.23
C PHE A 265 -17.87 -8.06 7.70
N GLY A 266 -16.93 -8.75 7.04
CA GLY A 266 -16.87 -8.84 5.58
C GLY A 266 -18.19 -9.04 4.82
N PRO A 267 -19.15 -9.86 5.30
CA PRO A 267 -20.46 -9.99 4.66
C PRO A 267 -21.26 -8.68 4.51
N VAL A 268 -21.12 -7.70 5.41
CA VAL A 268 -21.87 -6.42 5.30
C VAL A 268 -21.37 -5.53 4.18
N PHE A 269 -20.17 -5.79 3.67
CA PHE A 269 -19.64 -5.09 2.51
C PHE A 269 -20.11 -5.71 1.19
N PHE A 270 -20.76 -6.88 1.24
CA PHE A 270 -21.24 -7.56 0.03
C PHE A 270 -22.49 -6.86 -0.51
N ASP A 271 -22.35 -6.26 -1.69
CA ASP A 271 -23.36 -5.42 -2.30
C ASP A 271 -24.29 -6.18 -3.25
N ARG A 272 -25.32 -5.49 -3.73
CA ARG A 272 -26.29 -6.00 -4.71
C ARG A 272 -25.63 -6.39 -6.05
N LYS A 273 -24.47 -5.82 -6.37
CA LYS A 273 -23.69 -6.12 -7.59
C LYS A 273 -22.75 -7.32 -7.39
N SER A 274 -22.88 -8.05 -6.28
CA SER A 274 -22.04 -9.20 -5.92
C SER A 274 -20.56 -8.85 -5.77
N ASN A 275 -20.24 -7.62 -5.34
CA ASN A 275 -18.90 -7.19 -5.00
C ASN A 275 -18.79 -6.84 -3.51
N TYR A 276 -17.57 -6.74 -3.00
CA TYR A 276 -17.34 -6.09 -1.70
C TYR A 276 -17.10 -4.61 -1.96
N SER A 277 -17.86 -3.72 -1.32
CA SER A 277 -17.76 -2.28 -1.57
C SER A 277 -18.09 -1.42 -0.36
N LEU A 278 -17.69 -0.15 -0.44
CA LEU A 278 -18.17 0.94 0.41
C LEU A 278 -19.19 1.76 -0.38
N ASN A 279 -20.23 2.23 0.30
CA ASN A 279 -21.17 3.19 -0.28
C ASN A 279 -20.67 4.62 -0.04
N VAL A 280 -20.80 5.45 -1.07
CA VAL A 280 -20.62 6.89 -1.02
C VAL A 280 -21.87 7.56 -1.55
N GLN A 281 -22.51 8.36 -0.71
CA GLN A 281 -23.61 9.23 -1.09
C GLN A 281 -23.05 10.59 -1.49
N ILE A 282 -23.49 11.15 -2.61
CA ILE A 282 -23.07 12.49 -3.05
C ILE A 282 -24.31 13.34 -3.31
N VAL A 283 -24.28 14.57 -2.80
CA VAL A 283 -25.21 15.63 -3.18
C VAL A 283 -24.44 16.68 -3.97
N ASN A 284 -24.93 17.01 -5.16
CA ASN A 284 -24.28 17.99 -6.02
C ASN A 284 -25.27 18.93 -6.71
N LEU A 285 -24.79 20.13 -7.03
CA LEU A 285 -25.48 21.08 -7.90
C LEU A 285 -25.44 20.61 -9.37
N ALA A 286 -26.22 21.28 -10.23
CA ALA A 286 -26.30 20.94 -11.65
C ALA A 286 -24.98 21.12 -12.42
N ASN A 287 -24.01 21.89 -11.87
CA ASN A 287 -22.66 22.04 -12.42
C ASN A 287 -21.66 21.02 -11.83
N TYR A 288 -22.14 19.97 -11.18
CA TYR A 288 -21.34 18.92 -10.52
C TYR A 288 -20.53 19.38 -9.30
N LEU A 289 -20.79 20.58 -8.78
CA LEU A 289 -20.22 21.00 -7.50
C LEU A 289 -20.83 20.14 -6.38
N ILE A 290 -20.00 19.38 -5.69
CA ILE A 290 -20.40 18.58 -4.52
C ILE A 290 -20.62 19.54 -3.36
N ILE A 291 -21.79 19.45 -2.72
CA ILE A 291 -22.20 20.30 -1.60
C ILE A 291 -22.39 19.52 -0.30
N ASP A 292 -22.55 18.20 -0.39
CA ASP A 292 -22.61 17.30 0.76
C ASP A 292 -22.25 15.88 0.30
N PHE A 293 -21.71 15.07 1.21
CA PHE A 293 -21.47 13.66 0.95
C PHE A 293 -21.53 12.83 2.23
N VAL A 294 -21.76 11.52 2.06
CA VAL A 294 -21.57 10.52 3.11
C VAL A 294 -20.62 9.45 2.59
N VAL A 295 -19.52 9.19 3.30
CA VAL A 295 -18.58 8.12 2.97
C VAL A 295 -18.54 7.13 4.12
N GLY A 296 -18.48 5.83 3.81
CA GLY A 296 -18.20 4.79 4.80
C GLY A 296 -19.31 3.78 5.11
N PRO A 297 -20.61 4.01 4.81
CA PRO A 297 -21.59 2.93 4.92
C PRO A 297 -21.16 1.71 4.10
N CYS A 298 -21.48 0.52 4.60
CA CYS A 298 -21.08 -0.71 3.92
C CYS A 298 -21.87 -0.90 2.62
N GLY A 299 -21.30 -1.62 1.64
CA GLY A 299 -21.91 -1.81 0.33
C GLY A 299 -23.29 -2.48 0.33
N SER A 300 -23.68 -3.18 1.41
CA SER A 300 -25.03 -3.71 1.57
C SER A 300 -26.07 -2.67 2.03
N VAL A 301 -25.63 -1.51 2.50
CA VAL A 301 -26.52 -0.45 3.02
C VAL A 301 -27.20 0.25 1.84
N HIS A 302 -28.52 0.36 1.94
CA HIS A 302 -29.34 1.03 0.94
C HIS A 302 -29.05 2.54 0.90
N ASP A 303 -29.07 3.15 -0.29
CA ASP A 303 -28.72 4.56 -0.46
C ASP A 303 -29.59 5.49 0.38
N ALA A 304 -30.91 5.24 0.44
CA ALA A 304 -31.80 5.97 1.33
C ALA A 304 -31.37 5.94 2.82
N SER A 305 -30.81 4.84 3.29
CA SER A 305 -30.29 4.74 4.66
C SER A 305 -28.97 5.50 4.80
N ALA A 306 -28.06 5.40 3.83
CA ALA A 306 -26.83 6.19 3.81
C ALA A 306 -27.11 7.69 3.79
N PHE A 307 -28.12 8.13 3.04
CA PHE A 307 -28.56 9.52 2.95
C PHE A 307 -29.00 10.10 4.29
N THR A 308 -29.53 9.29 5.21
CA THR A 308 -29.90 9.77 6.56
C THR A 308 -28.73 10.33 7.35
N HIS A 309 -27.49 9.95 7.03
CA HIS A 309 -26.29 10.47 7.68
C HIS A 309 -25.75 11.77 7.03
N SER A 310 -26.34 12.22 5.92
CA SER A 310 -25.92 13.44 5.22
C SER A 310 -26.31 14.69 6.02
N ALA A 311 -25.51 15.76 5.92
CA ALA A 311 -25.83 17.03 6.55
C ALA A 311 -27.17 17.59 6.01
N VAL A 312 -27.43 17.39 4.71
CA VAL A 312 -28.68 17.75 4.04
C VAL A 312 -29.88 17.06 4.69
N HIS A 313 -29.75 15.79 5.08
CA HIS A 313 -30.85 15.07 5.73
C HIS A 313 -30.98 15.41 7.22
N GLN A 314 -29.86 15.67 7.91
CA GLN A 314 -29.86 15.99 9.34
C GLN A 314 -30.40 17.40 9.61
N ASP A 315 -30.10 18.37 8.75
CA ASP A 315 -30.58 19.76 8.88
C ASP A 315 -31.01 20.35 7.53
N PRO A 316 -32.15 19.93 6.97
CA PRO A 316 -32.59 20.33 5.63
C PRO A 316 -32.88 21.83 5.53
N ASN A 317 -33.20 22.52 6.62
CA ASN A 317 -33.52 23.95 6.62
C ASN A 317 -32.29 24.83 6.42
N THR A 318 -31.08 24.31 6.68
CA THR A 318 -29.82 25.02 6.37
C THR A 318 -29.50 24.99 4.88
N PHE A 319 -29.99 23.99 4.16
CA PHE A 319 -29.77 23.82 2.73
C PHE A 319 -30.91 24.37 1.88
N PHE A 320 -32.17 24.15 2.29
CA PHE A 320 -33.35 24.46 1.49
C PHE A 320 -34.24 25.51 2.15
N ARG A 321 -34.59 26.54 1.39
CA ARG A 321 -35.68 27.45 1.73
C ARG A 321 -37.04 26.78 1.48
N GLN A 322 -38.10 27.40 1.99
CA GLN A 322 -39.45 26.89 1.77
C GLN A 322 -39.76 26.76 0.27
N GLY A 323 -40.13 25.54 -0.16
CA GLY A 323 -40.44 25.23 -1.55
C GLY A 323 -39.23 24.83 -2.40
N GLU A 324 -38.04 24.73 -1.84
CA GLU A 324 -36.84 24.17 -2.48
C GLU A 324 -36.65 22.70 -2.11
N TRP A 325 -36.01 21.92 -2.98
CA TRP A 325 -35.78 20.49 -2.73
C TRP A 325 -34.53 19.93 -3.43
N VAL A 326 -34.15 18.71 -3.03
CA VAL A 326 -33.19 17.86 -3.75
C VAL A 326 -33.91 16.80 -4.59
N TRP A 327 -33.39 16.54 -5.80
CA TRP A 327 -33.83 15.43 -6.63
C TRP A 327 -33.17 14.13 -6.19
N ALA A 328 -33.97 13.09 -6.02
CA ALA A 328 -33.51 11.76 -5.68
C ALA A 328 -34.16 10.70 -6.58
N ASP A 329 -33.55 9.52 -6.67
CA ASP A 329 -34.19 8.38 -7.32
C ASP A 329 -35.40 7.88 -6.49
N SER A 330 -36.19 6.96 -7.04
CA SER A 330 -37.41 6.48 -6.39
C SER A 330 -37.16 5.64 -5.13
N ALA A 331 -35.92 5.26 -4.84
CA ALA A 331 -35.54 4.47 -3.69
C ALA A 331 -35.40 5.31 -2.40
N TYR A 332 -35.27 6.64 -2.52
CA TYR A 332 -35.25 7.56 -1.38
C TYR A 332 -36.65 7.87 -0.87
N ALA A 333 -36.77 8.34 0.37
CA ALA A 333 -38.05 8.76 0.94
C ALA A 333 -38.54 10.08 0.31
N LEU A 334 -39.86 10.19 0.07
CA LEU A 334 -40.48 11.46 -0.31
C LEU A 334 -40.63 12.35 0.91
N LEU A 335 -40.02 13.53 0.87
CA LEU A 335 -40.07 14.53 1.92
C LEU A 335 -40.42 15.90 1.31
N SER A 336 -40.79 16.88 2.14
CA SER A 336 -41.09 18.23 1.65
C SER A 336 -39.91 18.89 0.92
N TRP A 337 -38.69 18.43 1.19
CA TRP A 337 -37.43 18.91 0.65
C TRP A 337 -36.68 17.83 -0.17
N CYS A 338 -37.28 16.66 -0.42
CA CYS A 338 -36.70 15.58 -1.23
C CYS A 338 -37.76 14.98 -2.17
N ALA A 339 -37.56 15.12 -3.49
CA ALA A 339 -38.55 14.75 -4.49
C ALA A 339 -38.01 13.77 -5.53
N HIS A 340 -38.93 12.95 -6.07
CA HIS A 340 -38.66 12.02 -7.17
C HIS A 340 -39.15 12.57 -8.51
N GLN A 341 -38.46 12.23 -9.59
CA GLN A 341 -38.86 12.60 -10.96
C GLN A 341 -40.28 12.13 -11.33
N ILE A 342 -40.72 10.96 -10.84
CA ILE A 342 -42.01 10.38 -11.20
C ILE A 342 -43.19 11.22 -10.67
N ARG A 343 -43.08 11.85 -9.49
CA ARG A 343 -44.19 12.66 -8.95
C ARG A 343 -44.26 14.07 -9.54
N ALA A 344 -43.14 14.56 -10.08
CA ALA A 344 -43.11 15.82 -10.81
C ALA A 344 -43.97 15.78 -12.10
N LEU A 345 -44.24 14.58 -12.64
CA LEU A 345 -45.14 14.33 -13.77
C LEU A 345 -46.63 14.15 -13.37
N TYR A 346 -46.93 13.79 -12.12
CA TYR A 346 -48.28 13.46 -11.64
C TYR A 346 -48.85 14.46 -10.63
N GLY A 347 -48.23 15.64 -10.49
CA GLY A 347 -48.78 16.76 -9.74
C GLY A 347 -48.32 16.85 -8.28
N LEU A 348 -47.52 17.88 -7.99
CA LEU A 348 -47.83 18.72 -6.83
C LEU A 348 -49.10 19.51 -7.17
N PRO A 349 -49.94 19.89 -6.19
CA PRO A 349 -51.14 20.65 -6.47
C PRO A 349 -50.74 21.97 -7.17
N GLU A 350 -51.15 22.08 -8.44
CA GLU A 350 -51.12 23.24 -9.35
C GLU A 350 -49.82 23.54 -10.15
N GLY A 351 -49.77 23.10 -11.41
CA GLY A 351 -48.84 23.62 -12.45
C GLY A 351 -48.62 22.69 -13.67
N PRO A 352 -48.46 23.18 -14.93
CA PRO A 352 -48.69 22.40 -16.15
C PRO A 352 -47.53 21.47 -16.54
N VAL A 353 -47.93 20.33 -17.09
CA VAL A 353 -47.13 19.15 -17.47
C VAL A 353 -46.24 19.41 -18.69
N GLY A 354 -44.97 19.04 -18.61
CA GLY A 354 -44.03 18.94 -19.74
C GLY A 354 -43.02 17.83 -19.48
N ILE A 355 -42.98 16.84 -20.38
CA ILE A 355 -42.13 15.63 -20.28
C ILE A 355 -40.71 15.98 -20.75
N ALA A 356 -39.70 15.72 -19.92
CA ALA A 356 -38.30 15.63 -20.35
C ALA A 356 -37.74 14.28 -19.88
N SER A 357 -37.52 13.36 -20.83
CA SER A 357 -36.82 12.10 -20.60
C SER A 357 -35.31 12.35 -20.59
N TRP A 358 -34.62 11.95 -19.52
CA TRP A 358 -33.17 11.88 -19.49
C TRP A 358 -32.75 10.50 -20.00
N SER A 359 -32.11 10.46 -21.17
CA SER A 359 -31.34 9.29 -21.62
C SER A 359 -29.89 9.47 -21.17
N PHE A 360 -29.43 8.62 -20.26
CA PHE A 360 -28.02 8.47 -19.94
C PHE A 360 -27.31 7.84 -21.14
N ASN A 361 -26.35 8.57 -21.74
CA ASN A 361 -25.33 8.03 -22.64
C ASN A 361 -23.96 8.49 -22.15
#